data_AF-A0A926XRV7-F1
#
_entry.id   AF-A0A926XRV7-F1
#
_cell.length_a   1.000
_cell.length_b   1.000
_cell.length_c   1.000
_cell.angle_alpha   90.00
_cell.angle_beta   90.00
_cell.angle_gamma   90.00
#
_symmetry.space_group_name_H-M   'P 1'
#
loop_
_entity.id
_entity.type
_entity.pdbx_description
1 polymer ?
#
loop_
_entity_poly.entity_id
_entity_poly.type
_entity_poly.pdbx_seq_one_letter_code
_entity_poly.pdbx_strand_id
1 'polypeptide(L)' 'PEFETFYTKNILLNEGMRAWLAPQDQPHQKFVFPEEVLPRGNAL' A
#
# COMPACT_ATOMS: atom_id res chain seq x y z
N PRO A 1 14.85 9.18 -11.91
CA PRO A 1 13.58 9.80 -11.45
C PRO A 1 13.87 10.67 -10.22
N GLU A 2 14.02 11.98 -10.43
CA GLU A 2 14.50 12.91 -9.41
C GLU A 2 13.41 13.86 -8.89
N PHE A 3 12.24 13.90 -9.54
CA PHE A 3 11.13 14.72 -9.10
C PHE A 3 10.33 14.00 -8.01
N GLU A 4 10.40 14.53 -6.79
CA GLU A 4 9.62 14.08 -5.65
C GLU A 4 9.07 15.29 -4.90
N THR A 5 7.82 15.20 -4.46
CA THR A 5 7.15 16.21 -3.64
C THR A 5 6.44 15.54 -2.48
N PHE A 6 5.99 16.30 -1.49
CA PHE A 6 5.11 15.76 -0.45
C PHE A 6 3.84 15.12 -1.02
N TYR A 7 3.33 15.66 -2.13
CA TYR A 7 2.17 15.07 -2.81
C TYR A 7 2.46 13.64 -3.29
N THR A 8 3.58 13.42 -3.98
CA THR A 8 3.95 12.09 -4.48
C THR A 8 4.29 11.12 -3.34
N LYS A 9 4.89 11.61 -2.25
CA LYS A 9 5.15 10.80 -1.04
C LYS A 9 3.85 10.34 -0.38
N ASN A 10 2.82 11.20 -0.33
CA ASN A 10 1.52 10.83 0.23
C ASN A 10 0.81 9.76 -0.61
N ILE A 11 1.03 9.71 -1.92
CA ILE A 11 0.49 8.63 -2.76
C ILE A 11 1.05 7.27 -2.33
N LEU A 12 2.36 7.16 -2.08
CA LEU A 12 2.99 5.92 -1.60
C LEU A 12 2.41 5.46 -0.26
N LEU A 13 2.16 6.40 0.66
CA LEU A 13 1.51 6.10 1.94
C LEU A 13 0.07 5.57 1.73
N ASN A 14 -0.69 6.21 0.85
CA ASN A 14 -2.05 5.81 0.53
C ASN A 14 -2.11 4.42 -0.14
N GLU A 15 -1.14 4.09 -0.99
CA GLU A 15 -1.01 2.76 -1.60
C GLU A 15 -0.76 1.68 -0.54
N GLY A 16 0.15 1.95 0.40
CA GLY A 16 0.35 1.12 1.58
C GLY A 16 -0.95 0.91 2.35
N MET A 17 -1.58 1.99 2.80
CA MET A 17 -2.81 1.89 3.60
C MET A 17 -3.90 1.07 2.91
N ARG A 18 -4.15 1.27 1.61
CA ARG A 18 -5.17 0.51 0.88
C ARG A 18 -4.83 -0.98 0.81
N ALA A 19 -3.60 -1.35 0.47
CA ALA A 19 -3.21 -2.75 0.35
C ALA A 19 -3.24 -3.48 1.70
N TRP A 20 -2.79 -2.82 2.77
CA TRP A 20 -2.70 -3.40 4.10
C TRP A 20 -4.06 -3.50 4.82
N LEU A 21 -4.96 -2.55 4.61
CA LEU A 21 -6.26 -2.52 5.30
C LEU A 21 -7.37 -3.24 4.53
N ALA A 22 -7.36 -3.21 3.19
CA ALA A 22 -8.48 -3.71 2.39
C ALA A 22 -8.94 -5.15 2.69
N PRO A 23 -8.07 -6.14 2.98
CA PRO A 23 -8.53 -7.50 3.28
C PRO A 23 -9.44 -7.60 4.50
N GLN A 24 -9.22 -6.77 5.52
CA GLN A 24 -10.02 -6.76 6.76
C GLN A 24 -11.16 -5.74 6.67
N ASP A 25 -10.91 -4.58 6.08
CA ASP A 25 -11.88 -3.49 5.95
C ASP A 25 -12.99 -3.81 4.92
N GLN A 26 -12.68 -4.63 3.91
CA GLN A 26 -13.59 -5.01 2.84
C GLN A 26 -13.77 -6.53 2.74
N PRO A 27 -14.32 -7.18 3.78
CA PRO A 27 -14.38 -8.65 3.86
C PRO A 27 -15.23 -9.27 2.75
N HIS A 28 -16.19 -8.52 2.20
CA HIS A 28 -17.03 -8.96 1.09
C HIS A 28 -16.27 -9.11 -0.24
N GLN A 29 -15.13 -8.43 -0.39
CA GLN A 29 -14.26 -8.54 -1.57
C GLN A 29 -13.38 -9.79 -1.53
N LYS A 30 -13.24 -10.43 -0.36
CA LYS A 30 -12.44 -11.66 -0.17
C LYS A 30 -10.99 -11.51 -0.68
N PHE A 31 -10.37 -10.35 -0.43
CA PHE A 31 -8.99 -10.13 -0.83
C PHE A 31 -8.03 -11.07 -0.11
N VAL A 32 -7.15 -11.69 -0.88
CA VAL A 32 -6.00 -12.46 -0.39
C VAL A 32 -4.77 -11.92 -1.11
N PHE A 33 -3.94 -11.19 -0.40
CA PHE A 33 -2.70 -10.63 -0.94
C PHE A 33 -1.51 -11.42 -0.38
N PRO A 34 -0.74 -12.11 -1.24
CA PRO A 34 0.55 -12.69 -0.87
C PRO A 34 1.53 -11.64 -0.35
N GLU A 35 2.52 -12.05 0.44
CA GLU A 35 3.48 -11.11 1.05
C GLU A 35 4.31 -10.32 0.03
N GLU A 36 4.61 -10.93 -1.12
CA GLU A 36 5.41 -10.38 -2.22
C GLU A 36 4.74 -9.21 -2.96
N VAL A 37 3.41 -9.10 -2.90
CA VAL A 37 2.66 -8.02 -3.55
C VAL A 37 2.33 -6.88 -2.59
N LEU A 38 2.59 -7.05 -1.28
CA LEU A 38 2.35 -5.99 -0.31
C LEU A 38 3.43 -4.90 -0.43
N PRO A 39 3.06 -3.64 -0.69
CA PRO A 39 4.02 -2.56 -0.80
C PRO A 39 4.69 -2.33 0.56
N ARG A 40 6.02 -2.36 0.57
CA ARG A 40 6.86 -2.08 1.75
C ARG A 40 8.04 -1.21 1.36
N GLY A 41 8.44 -0.34 2.29
CA GLY A 41 9.74 0.32 2.22
C GLY A 41 10.86 -0.67 2.51
N ASN A 42 12.10 -0.28 2.23
CA ASN A 42 13.25 -1.12 2.55
C ASN A 42 13.37 -1.31 4.07
N ALA A 43 13.47 -2.57 4.52
CA ALA A 43 13.74 -2.97 5.92
C ALA A 43 12.67 -2.63 6.99
N LEU A 44 11.42 -2.39 6.57
CA LEU A 44 10.26 -2.24 7.47
C LEU A 44 9.45 -3.54 7.59
#